data_AF-A0A415H145-F1
#
_entry.id   AF-A0A415H145-F1
#
_cell.length_a   1.000
_cell.length_b   1.000
_cell.length_c   1.000
_cell.angle_alpha   90.00
_cell.angle_beta   90.00
_cell.angle_gamma   90.00
#
_symmetry.space_group_name_H-M   'P 1'
#
loop_
_entity.id
_entity.type
_entity.pdbx_description
1 polymer ?
#
loop_
_entity_poly.entity_id
_entity_poly.type
_entity_poly.pdbx_seq_one_letter_code
_entity_poly.pdbx_strand_id
1 'polypeptide(L)'
;MGHIYIKDIQFAAESKIEDGILYVNKEAVEAVALEDEHIKSVSFDIARPGESVRITPVKDVIEPRVKVEGRGGVFPGVINKVDTVGEGKTYALKGMAVVTAGKIVGFQEGIIDMTGVGAQYTPFSKTLNLVMVCEPVDNIKQHDYEKAVRFAGFRVAVYLGELARDLTPDETKVYETYGVMEGKEKFPDLPRVAYVQMLQSQGLLHDTYVYGVDAKKTLSTLMTPTEIMDGAIVSGNCVSACDKNPTYVHENNPVIHDLFEEHGKTINFVCHILTNENVYLADKMRSSDWTAKLCRFLDLDAVIVSQEGFGNPDTDLIMNTKKIEAEGVKTVIITDEYAGRDGKSQSLADSDPAADAVVTGGNANELIHLPKLDKVIGTLDYVNVIAGASDKTLQEDGSLEVEIQVMTGATNETGFSVLSAR
;
A
#
# COMPACT_ATOMS: atom_id res chain seq x y z
N MET A 1 17.61 3.43 6.44
CA MET A 1 16.84 4.33 5.55
C MET A 1 17.36 5.74 5.64
N GLY A 2 17.71 6.35 4.50
CA GLY A 2 17.94 7.79 4.39
C GLY A 2 16.69 8.47 3.85
N HIS A 3 16.27 9.57 4.45
CA HIS A 3 15.12 10.34 4.01
C HIS A 3 15.61 11.64 3.39
N ILE A 4 15.14 11.91 2.17
CA ILE A 4 15.36 13.18 1.46
C ILE A 4 14.00 13.83 1.31
N TYR A 5 13.78 14.98 1.94
CA TYR A 5 12.47 15.63 1.95
C TYR A 5 12.29 16.51 0.71
N ILE A 6 11.29 16.15 -0.10
CA ILE A 6 10.89 16.93 -1.26
C ILE A 6 9.86 17.97 -0.82
N LYS A 7 10.15 19.24 -1.13
CA LYS A 7 9.36 20.43 -0.78
C LYS A 7 8.49 20.91 -1.94
N ASP A 8 8.89 20.62 -3.17
CA ASP A 8 8.13 20.94 -4.38
C ASP A 8 8.56 20.03 -5.56
N ILE A 9 7.70 19.93 -6.57
CA ILE A 9 7.97 19.25 -7.85
C ILE A 9 7.75 20.25 -8.98
N GLN A 10 8.66 20.32 -9.94
CA GLN A 10 8.54 21.22 -11.10
C GLN A 10 8.96 20.51 -12.39
N PHE A 11 8.25 20.76 -13.50
CA PHE A 11 8.75 20.36 -14.81
C PHE A 11 9.88 21.27 -15.24
N ALA A 12 10.96 20.69 -15.77
CA ALA A 12 12.15 21.41 -16.22
C ALA A 12 12.81 20.72 -17.41
N ALA A 13 13.87 21.33 -17.96
CA ALA A 13 14.64 20.75 -19.05
C ALA A 13 15.54 19.57 -18.63
N GLU A 14 15.79 19.38 -17.33
CA GLU A 14 16.63 18.32 -16.79
C GLU A 14 16.02 17.79 -15.48
N SER A 15 16.11 16.48 -15.27
CA SER A 15 15.70 15.85 -14.02
C SER A 15 16.81 15.95 -12.99
N LYS A 16 16.55 16.58 -11.84
CA LYS A 16 17.49 16.67 -10.73
C LYS A 16 16.78 17.03 -9.44
N ILE A 17 17.45 16.83 -8.30
CA ILE A 17 17.00 17.32 -7.01
C ILE A 17 17.97 18.41 -6.56
N GLU A 18 17.46 19.61 -6.28
CA GLU A 18 18.26 20.75 -5.85
C GLU A 18 17.46 21.57 -4.82
N ASP A 19 18.06 21.89 -3.69
CA ASP A 19 17.45 22.63 -2.57
C ASP A 19 16.11 22.06 -2.04
N GLY A 20 15.93 20.73 -2.19
CA GLY A 20 14.71 20.03 -1.83
C GLY A 20 13.58 20.14 -2.85
N ILE A 21 13.86 20.66 -4.06
CA ILE A 21 12.92 20.69 -5.18
C ILE A 21 13.28 19.57 -6.16
N LEU A 22 12.29 18.76 -6.53
CA LEU A 22 12.43 17.77 -7.59
C LEU A 22 12.08 18.41 -8.94
N TYR A 23 13.10 18.66 -9.74
CA TYR A 23 12.95 19.03 -11.14
C TYR A 23 12.79 17.76 -11.99
N VAL A 24 11.80 17.71 -12.86
CA VAL A 24 11.46 16.54 -13.69
C VAL A 24 11.50 16.95 -15.16
N ASN A 25 12.38 16.31 -15.94
CA ASN A 25 12.30 16.38 -17.39
C ASN A 25 11.12 15.50 -17.87
N LYS A 26 10.13 16.15 -18.50
CA LYS A 26 8.89 15.49 -18.90
C LYS A 26 9.15 14.43 -19.98
N GLU A 27 9.96 14.75 -20.98
CA GLU A 27 10.30 13.85 -22.07
C GLU A 27 11.04 12.59 -21.58
N ALA A 28 11.87 12.72 -20.55
CA ALA A 28 12.63 11.63 -19.94
C ALA A 28 11.71 10.66 -19.19
N VAL A 29 10.78 11.17 -18.36
CA VAL A 29 9.82 10.31 -17.67
C VAL A 29 8.79 9.70 -18.63
N GLU A 30 8.43 10.40 -19.72
CA GLU A 30 7.62 9.84 -20.80
C GLU A 30 8.35 8.68 -21.50
N ALA A 31 9.64 8.83 -21.81
CA ALA A 31 10.43 7.75 -22.41
C ALA A 31 10.53 6.51 -21.50
N VAL A 32 10.74 6.71 -20.19
CA VAL A 32 10.80 5.62 -19.19
C VAL A 32 9.46 4.89 -19.07
N ALA A 33 8.35 5.63 -19.04
CA ALA A 33 7.03 5.04 -18.98
C ALA A 33 6.70 4.23 -20.25
N LEU A 34 7.08 4.74 -21.43
CA LEU A 34 6.84 4.16 -22.76
C LEU A 34 7.81 3.03 -23.16
N GLU A 35 8.66 2.55 -22.26
CA GLU A 35 9.47 1.34 -22.51
C GLU A 35 8.62 0.08 -22.76
N ASP A 36 7.36 0.07 -22.31
CA ASP A 36 6.42 -1.03 -22.55
C ASP A 36 5.57 -0.75 -23.80
N GLU A 37 5.67 -1.64 -24.80
CA GLU A 37 4.98 -1.52 -26.09
C GLU A 37 3.45 -1.53 -26.00
N HIS A 38 2.90 -1.93 -24.85
CA HIS A 38 1.47 -1.94 -24.58
C HIS A 38 0.88 -0.56 -24.23
N ILE A 39 1.73 0.44 -24.01
CA ILE A 39 1.33 1.82 -23.70
C ILE A 39 1.48 2.67 -24.96
N LYS A 40 0.38 3.22 -25.45
CA LYS A 40 0.34 4.04 -26.67
C LYS A 40 0.88 5.44 -26.45
N SER A 41 0.49 6.04 -25.32
CA SER A 41 0.92 7.36 -24.91
C SER A 41 0.79 7.50 -23.40
N VAL A 42 1.55 8.44 -22.85
CA VAL A 42 1.51 8.77 -21.44
C VAL A 42 1.54 10.29 -21.30
N SER A 43 0.89 10.81 -20.26
CA SER A 43 0.97 12.21 -19.89
C SER A 43 1.28 12.33 -18.40
N PHE A 44 1.99 13.40 -18.05
CA PHE A 44 2.35 13.72 -16.69
C PHE A 44 1.79 15.06 -16.25
N ASP A 45 1.36 15.10 -15.00
CA ASP A 45 0.88 16.29 -14.33
C ASP A 45 1.33 16.30 -12.85
N ILE A 46 1.28 17.45 -12.22
CA ILE A 46 1.67 17.64 -10.81
C ILE A 46 0.45 18.13 -10.04
N ALA A 47 0.18 17.50 -8.90
CA ALA A 47 -0.87 17.90 -7.97
C ALA A 47 -0.27 18.11 -6.58
N ARG A 48 -0.45 19.31 -6.02
CA ARG A 48 0.10 19.69 -4.71
C ARG A 48 -0.98 19.74 -3.64
N PRO A 49 -0.62 19.52 -2.37
CA PRO A 49 -1.54 19.69 -1.25
C PRO A 49 -2.24 21.05 -1.28
N GLY A 50 -3.57 21.05 -1.19
CA GLY A 50 -4.41 22.24 -1.18
C GLY A 50 -4.84 22.77 -2.55
N GLU A 51 -4.24 22.30 -3.65
CA GLU A 51 -4.70 22.67 -5.00
C GLU A 51 -6.12 22.11 -5.27
N SER A 52 -6.91 22.82 -6.07
CA SER A 52 -8.25 22.36 -6.48
C SER A 52 -8.15 21.29 -7.58
N VAL A 53 -7.62 20.12 -7.22
CA VAL A 53 -7.33 19.00 -8.12
C VAL A 53 -7.92 17.70 -7.58
N ARG A 54 -8.60 16.95 -8.46
CA ARG A 54 -9.00 15.55 -8.26
C ARG A 54 -8.14 14.64 -9.14
N ILE A 55 -7.60 13.57 -8.57
CA ILE A 55 -6.94 12.49 -9.31
C ILE A 55 -7.86 11.28 -9.27
N THR A 56 -8.24 10.76 -10.45
CA THR A 56 -9.12 9.58 -10.55
C THR A 56 -9.12 9.03 -11.98
N PRO A 57 -9.28 7.72 -12.17
CA PRO A 57 -9.19 6.69 -11.15
C PRO A 57 -7.72 6.42 -10.77
N VAL A 58 -7.45 6.26 -9.48
CA VAL A 58 -6.10 6.02 -8.92
C VAL A 58 -5.84 4.54 -8.79
N LYS A 59 -4.74 4.08 -9.40
CA LYS A 59 -4.34 2.68 -9.44
C LYS A 59 -3.34 2.30 -8.37
N ASP A 60 -2.26 3.06 -8.28
CA ASP A 60 -1.23 2.84 -7.28
C ASP A 60 -0.58 4.18 -6.92
N VAL A 61 -0.02 4.21 -5.71
CA VAL A 61 0.76 5.31 -5.18
C VAL A 61 2.08 4.72 -4.73
N ILE A 62 3.19 5.29 -5.17
CA ILE A 62 4.54 4.72 -5.00
C ILE A 62 5.48 5.79 -4.44
N GLU A 63 6.27 5.47 -3.42
CA GLU A 63 7.33 6.35 -2.94
C GLU A 63 8.62 6.11 -3.74
N PRO A 64 9.18 7.12 -4.43
CA PRO A 64 10.47 6.91 -5.10
C PRO A 64 11.58 6.59 -4.11
N ARG A 65 12.30 5.51 -4.39
CA ARG A 65 13.41 5.00 -3.58
C ARG A 65 14.60 4.61 -4.43
N VAL A 66 15.79 4.66 -3.84
CA VAL A 66 17.03 4.15 -4.43
C VAL A 66 17.85 3.40 -3.40
N LYS A 67 18.28 2.19 -3.75
CA LYS A 67 19.23 1.43 -2.94
C LYS A 67 20.66 1.84 -3.28
N VAL A 68 21.38 2.39 -2.31
CA VAL A 68 22.73 2.96 -2.48
C VAL A 68 23.83 2.06 -1.92
N GLU A 69 23.50 1.15 -1.02
CA GLU A 69 24.43 0.21 -0.40
C GLU A 69 23.70 -1.10 -0.03
N GLY A 70 24.43 -2.21 -0.03
CA GLY A 70 23.89 -3.54 0.27
C GLY A 70 23.50 -4.33 -0.98
N ARG A 71 22.95 -5.52 -0.76
CA ARG A 71 22.59 -6.46 -1.81
C ARG A 71 21.27 -6.10 -2.51
N GLY A 72 21.16 -6.45 -3.80
CA GLY A 72 19.94 -6.22 -4.59
C GLY A 72 19.66 -4.75 -4.93
N GLY A 73 18.41 -4.44 -5.27
CA GLY A 73 17.91 -3.11 -5.59
C GLY A 73 16.43 -2.99 -5.23
N VAL A 74 15.86 -1.79 -5.31
CA VAL A 74 14.43 -1.57 -4.99
C VAL A 74 13.50 -2.34 -5.95
N PHE A 75 12.33 -2.76 -5.46
CA PHE A 75 11.39 -3.61 -6.20
C PHE A 75 12.05 -4.88 -6.77
N PRO A 76 12.68 -5.71 -5.91
CA PRO A 76 13.43 -6.89 -6.35
C PRO A 76 12.52 -7.93 -7.03
N GLY A 77 12.97 -8.46 -8.16
CA GLY A 77 12.18 -9.40 -8.98
C GLY A 77 11.06 -8.76 -9.78
N VAL A 78 10.85 -7.44 -9.66
CA VAL A 78 9.89 -6.66 -10.45
C VAL A 78 10.63 -5.74 -11.42
N ILE A 79 11.39 -4.77 -10.90
CA ILE A 79 12.22 -3.86 -11.70
C ILE A 79 13.68 -4.29 -11.66
N ASN A 80 14.22 -4.49 -10.45
CA ASN A 80 15.56 -4.99 -10.28
C ASN A 80 15.59 -6.52 -10.39
N LYS A 81 16.78 -7.07 -10.67
CA LYS A 81 16.97 -8.53 -10.75
C LYS A 81 16.53 -9.21 -9.46
N VAL A 82 16.14 -10.47 -9.57
CA VAL A 82 15.78 -11.30 -8.40
C VAL A 82 17.00 -11.45 -7.51
N ASP A 83 16.95 -10.82 -6.36
CA ASP A 83 17.93 -10.93 -5.29
C ASP A 83 17.27 -10.58 -3.95
N THR A 84 17.81 -11.03 -2.82
CA THR A 84 17.29 -10.67 -1.49
C THR A 84 17.69 -9.25 -1.11
N VAL A 85 16.80 -8.53 -0.44
CA VAL A 85 17.01 -7.14 0.02
C VAL A 85 16.83 -7.03 1.55
N GLY A 86 16.67 -5.83 2.10
CA GLY A 86 16.46 -5.60 3.53
C GLY A 86 17.71 -5.28 4.36
N GLU A 87 18.88 -5.24 3.74
CA GLU A 87 20.16 -4.87 4.38
C GLU A 87 20.83 -3.67 3.68
N GLY A 88 21.73 -2.97 4.36
CA GLY A 88 22.47 -1.83 3.79
C GLY A 88 21.71 -0.52 3.87
N LYS A 89 21.72 0.27 2.78
CA LYS A 89 21.24 1.66 2.78
C LYS A 89 20.36 1.93 1.56
N THR A 90 19.18 2.44 1.83
CA THR A 90 18.19 2.85 0.84
C THR A 90 17.71 4.25 1.17
N TYR A 91 17.61 5.10 0.15
CA TYR A 91 17.11 6.46 0.25
C TYR A 91 15.69 6.53 -0.28
N ALA A 92 14.84 7.33 0.38
CA ALA A 92 13.46 7.57 0.00
C ALA A 92 13.22 9.07 -0.19
N LEU A 93 12.51 9.43 -1.26
CA LEU A 93 12.05 10.79 -1.51
C LEU A 93 10.76 11.04 -0.71
N LYS A 94 10.91 11.53 0.52
CA LYS A 94 9.80 11.75 1.46
C LYS A 94 8.98 12.97 1.06
N GLY A 95 7.67 12.90 1.30
CA GLY A 95 6.73 14.01 1.04
C GLY A 95 6.20 14.07 -0.39
N MET A 96 6.59 13.11 -1.25
CA MET A 96 6.10 13.01 -2.61
C MET A 96 5.66 11.59 -2.95
N ALA A 97 4.86 11.44 -4.01
CA ALA A 97 4.53 10.14 -4.57
C ALA A 97 4.42 10.18 -6.10
N VAL A 98 4.72 9.05 -6.73
CA VAL A 98 4.31 8.78 -8.12
C VAL A 98 2.95 8.11 -8.06
N VAL A 99 1.96 8.73 -8.71
CA VAL A 99 0.59 8.21 -8.76
C VAL A 99 0.30 7.71 -10.17
N THR A 100 -0.07 6.44 -10.30
CA THR A 100 -0.58 5.91 -11.56
C THR A 100 -2.09 6.11 -11.60
N ALA A 101 -2.60 6.73 -12.67
CA ALA A 101 -4.01 7.05 -12.82
C ALA A 101 -4.48 6.90 -14.28
N GLY A 102 -5.79 7.01 -14.50
CA GLY A 102 -6.38 7.05 -15.84
C GLY A 102 -7.13 5.79 -16.23
N LYS A 103 -7.36 5.58 -17.53
CA LYS A 103 -8.34 4.61 -18.04
C LYS A 103 -7.86 3.16 -17.92
N ILE A 104 -7.76 2.65 -16.70
CA ILE A 104 -7.34 1.28 -16.36
C ILE A 104 -8.59 0.56 -15.84
N VAL A 105 -8.82 -0.64 -16.32
CA VAL A 105 -10.16 -1.20 -16.36
C VAL A 105 -10.62 -1.70 -14.97
N GLY A 106 -11.67 -1.06 -14.40
CA GLY A 106 -12.77 -1.73 -13.66
C GLY A 106 -12.92 -1.52 -12.13
N PHE A 107 -14.05 -0.89 -11.74
CA PHE A 107 -14.85 -0.91 -10.48
C PHE A 107 -14.20 -0.71 -9.09
N GLN A 108 -12.88 -0.79 -8.96
CA GLN A 108 -12.19 -0.83 -7.65
C GLN A 108 -11.04 0.18 -7.57
N GLU A 109 -11.15 1.24 -8.37
CA GLU A 109 -10.14 2.29 -8.42
C GLU A 109 -10.60 3.50 -7.60
N GLY A 110 -9.64 4.29 -7.12
CA GLY A 110 -9.90 5.31 -6.10
C GLY A 110 -9.85 6.76 -6.57
N ILE A 111 -10.20 7.64 -5.64
CA ILE A 111 -10.12 9.09 -5.77
C ILE A 111 -9.09 9.63 -4.77
N ILE A 112 -8.26 10.56 -5.24
CA ILE A 112 -7.49 11.48 -4.38
C ILE A 112 -7.96 12.90 -4.69
N ASP A 113 -8.59 13.54 -3.70
CA ASP A 113 -8.83 14.98 -3.73
C ASP A 113 -7.70 15.69 -2.97
N MET A 114 -7.09 16.70 -3.59
CA MET A 114 -5.98 17.45 -2.98
C MET A 114 -6.46 18.55 -2.02
N THR A 115 -7.76 18.85 -2.00
CA THR A 115 -8.38 19.85 -1.11
C THR A 115 -9.79 19.44 -0.68
N GLY A 116 -10.41 20.24 0.19
CA GLY A 116 -11.79 20.03 0.62
C GLY A 116 -12.02 18.78 1.49
N VAL A 117 -13.24 18.25 1.45
CA VAL A 117 -13.67 17.08 2.27
C VAL A 117 -12.89 15.83 1.90
N GLY A 118 -12.73 15.52 0.61
CA GLY A 118 -12.00 14.33 0.17
C GLY A 118 -10.54 14.30 0.65
N ALA A 119 -9.87 15.45 0.70
CA ALA A 119 -8.51 15.56 1.23
C ALA A 119 -8.38 15.20 2.72
N GLN A 120 -9.48 15.18 3.47
CA GLN A 120 -9.47 14.78 4.88
C GLN A 120 -9.45 13.27 5.06
N TYR A 121 -9.73 12.49 4.02
CA TYR A 121 -9.87 11.04 4.09
C TYR A 121 -8.71 10.29 3.44
N THR A 122 -7.98 10.90 2.51
CA THR A 122 -6.82 10.25 1.88
C THR A 122 -5.50 10.82 2.40
N PRO A 123 -4.54 9.97 2.84
CA PRO A 123 -3.21 10.44 3.25
C PRO A 123 -2.44 11.06 2.07
N PHE A 124 -2.76 10.66 0.84
CA PHE A 124 -2.10 11.12 -0.39
C PHE A 124 -2.51 12.52 -0.84
N SER A 125 -3.45 13.17 -0.13
CA SER A 125 -3.69 14.61 -0.27
C SER A 125 -2.55 15.45 0.32
N LYS A 126 -1.69 14.85 1.14
CA LYS A 126 -0.56 15.50 1.81
C LYS A 126 0.77 15.30 1.08
N THR A 127 0.79 14.49 0.04
CA THR A 127 1.98 14.27 -0.80
C THR A 127 1.99 15.24 -1.98
N LEU A 128 3.19 15.58 -2.45
CA LEU A 128 3.40 16.14 -3.77
C LEU A 128 3.28 14.99 -4.79
N ASN A 129 2.22 15.02 -5.61
CA ASN A 129 1.93 13.91 -6.50
C ASN A 129 2.41 14.23 -7.92
N LEU A 130 3.36 13.44 -8.44
CA LEU A 130 3.62 13.35 -9.87
C LEU A 130 2.69 12.27 -10.43
N VAL A 131 1.68 12.70 -11.18
CA VAL A 131 0.61 11.83 -11.67
C VAL A 131 0.92 11.41 -13.11
N MET A 132 0.96 10.11 -13.34
CA MET A 132 1.14 9.48 -14.64
C MET A 132 -0.19 8.95 -15.15
N VAL A 133 -0.61 9.42 -16.33
CA VAL A 133 -1.85 8.97 -17.00
C VAL A 133 -1.48 8.28 -18.30
N CYS A 134 -1.69 6.96 -18.35
CA CYS A 134 -1.40 6.13 -19.53
C CYS A 134 -2.64 5.95 -20.40
N GLU A 135 -2.42 5.79 -21.70
CA GLU A 135 -3.41 5.33 -22.67
C GLU A 135 -2.95 4.00 -23.30
N PRO A 136 -3.84 3.00 -23.39
CA PRO A 136 -3.52 1.69 -23.94
C PRO A 136 -3.35 1.72 -25.47
N VAL A 137 -2.60 0.77 -26.00
CA VAL A 137 -2.71 0.41 -27.43
C VAL A 137 -4.06 -0.21 -27.75
N ASP A 138 -4.49 -0.10 -29.00
CA ASP A 138 -5.82 -0.57 -29.42
C ASP A 138 -5.94 -2.12 -29.24
N ASN A 139 -7.09 -2.59 -28.73
CA ASN A 139 -7.42 -4.02 -28.54
C ASN A 139 -6.56 -4.81 -27.54
N ILE A 140 -5.81 -4.15 -26.65
CA ILE A 140 -5.11 -4.84 -25.56
C ILE A 140 -6.09 -5.48 -24.57
N LYS A 141 -5.70 -6.61 -23.98
CA LYS A 141 -6.45 -7.21 -22.88
C LYS A 141 -6.25 -6.41 -21.60
N GLN A 142 -7.31 -6.30 -20.81
CA GLN A 142 -7.32 -5.59 -19.52
C GLN A 142 -6.18 -6.00 -18.57
N HIS A 143 -5.93 -7.31 -18.39
CA HIS A 143 -4.86 -7.79 -17.51
C HIS A 143 -3.46 -7.37 -17.99
N ASP A 144 -3.24 -7.37 -19.31
CA ASP A 144 -1.95 -7.02 -19.90
C ASP A 144 -1.71 -5.50 -19.77
N TYR A 145 -2.77 -4.71 -19.98
CA TYR A 145 -2.70 -3.26 -19.82
C TYR A 145 -2.43 -2.82 -18.38
N GLU A 146 -3.17 -3.40 -17.41
CA GLU A 146 -2.94 -3.09 -15.99
C GLU A 146 -1.48 -3.36 -15.60
N LYS A 147 -0.94 -4.50 -16.03
CA LYS A 147 0.45 -4.88 -15.75
C LYS A 147 1.41 -3.87 -16.36
N ALA A 148 1.19 -3.46 -17.62
CA ALA A 148 2.04 -2.48 -18.29
C ALA A 148 2.08 -1.15 -17.52
N VAL A 149 0.91 -0.64 -17.07
CA VAL A 149 0.84 0.62 -16.31
C VAL A 149 1.51 0.50 -14.95
N ARG A 150 1.29 -0.60 -14.23
CA ARG A 150 1.98 -0.86 -12.95
C ARG A 150 3.49 -0.82 -13.10
N PHE A 151 4.03 -1.53 -14.10
CA PHE A 151 5.46 -1.54 -14.36
C PHE A 151 5.98 -0.16 -14.80
N ALA A 152 5.21 0.60 -15.58
CA ALA A 152 5.56 1.98 -15.91
C ALA A 152 5.65 2.87 -14.65
N GLY A 153 4.71 2.72 -13.71
CA GLY A 153 4.74 3.44 -12.44
C GLY A 153 6.00 3.14 -11.63
N PHE A 154 6.35 1.86 -11.49
CA PHE A 154 7.58 1.46 -10.81
C PHE A 154 8.84 1.96 -11.52
N ARG A 155 8.92 1.89 -12.85
CA ARG A 155 10.07 2.42 -13.61
C ARG A 155 10.25 3.93 -13.38
N VAL A 156 9.16 4.69 -13.42
CA VAL A 156 9.19 6.14 -13.13
C VAL A 156 9.64 6.39 -11.69
N ALA A 157 9.11 5.66 -10.71
CA ALA A 157 9.51 5.80 -9.31
C ALA A 157 11.00 5.46 -9.10
N VAL A 158 11.53 4.42 -9.74
CA VAL A 158 12.96 4.08 -9.71
C VAL A 158 13.80 5.18 -10.37
N TYR A 159 13.40 5.65 -11.56
CA TYR A 159 14.09 6.73 -12.25
C TYR A 159 14.23 7.99 -11.39
N LEU A 160 13.15 8.38 -10.69
CA LEU A 160 13.17 9.53 -9.79
C LEU A 160 14.00 9.26 -8.54
N GLY A 161 13.89 8.06 -7.97
CA GLY A 161 14.70 7.64 -6.82
C GLY A 161 16.20 7.71 -7.11
N GLU A 162 16.62 7.30 -8.31
CA GLU A 162 18.03 7.33 -8.72
C GLU A 162 18.66 8.73 -8.68
N LEU A 163 17.86 9.80 -8.85
CA LEU A 163 18.34 11.19 -8.73
C LEU A 163 18.88 11.52 -7.33
N ALA A 164 18.51 10.73 -6.32
CA ALA A 164 18.95 10.89 -4.94
C ALA A 164 20.22 10.10 -4.58
N ARG A 165 20.74 9.23 -5.46
CA ARG A 165 21.81 8.27 -5.13
C ARG A 165 23.03 8.92 -4.48
N ASP A 166 23.47 10.06 -5.02
CA ASP A 166 24.68 10.76 -4.59
C ASP A 166 24.39 11.91 -3.61
N LEU A 167 23.14 12.05 -3.17
CA LEU A 167 22.74 13.08 -2.21
C LEU A 167 23.00 12.63 -0.77
N THR A 168 23.10 13.62 0.12
CA THR A 168 23.12 13.38 1.57
C THR A 168 21.68 13.44 2.09
N PRO A 169 21.17 12.39 2.76
CA PRO A 169 19.85 12.43 3.37
C PRO A 169 19.72 13.51 4.45
N ASP A 170 18.54 14.11 4.55
CA ASP A 170 18.18 15.06 5.62
C ASP A 170 18.03 14.35 6.98
N GLU A 171 17.52 13.12 6.96
CA GLU A 171 17.40 12.25 8.13
C GLU A 171 17.91 10.85 7.78
N THR A 172 18.54 10.16 8.73
CA THR A 172 18.86 8.74 8.61
C THR A 172 18.26 7.98 9.78
N LYS A 173 17.43 6.98 9.49
CA LYS A 173 16.90 6.01 10.46
C LYS A 173 17.54 4.64 10.24
N VAL A 174 17.95 4.03 11.35
CA VAL A 174 18.55 2.68 11.35
C VAL A 174 17.53 1.71 11.92
N TYR A 175 17.32 0.60 11.21
CA TYR A 175 16.47 -0.50 11.64
C TYR A 175 17.34 -1.75 11.73
N GLU A 176 17.39 -2.34 12.91
CA GLU A 176 18.21 -3.52 13.18
C GLU A 176 17.27 -4.72 13.39
N THR A 177 17.47 -5.79 12.61
CA THR A 177 16.75 -7.05 12.79
C THR A 177 17.74 -8.14 13.19
N TYR A 178 17.42 -8.90 14.22
CA TYR A 178 18.26 -10.02 14.67
C TYR A 178 17.75 -11.36 14.14
N GLY A 179 18.64 -12.34 14.06
CA GLY A 179 18.21 -13.73 13.91
C GLY A 179 17.38 -14.20 15.11
N VAL A 180 16.55 -15.23 14.92
CA VAL A 180 15.62 -15.73 15.95
C VAL A 180 16.30 -16.04 17.29
N MET A 181 17.46 -16.70 17.25
CA MET A 181 18.23 -17.05 18.45
C MET A 181 18.99 -15.86 19.01
N GLU A 182 19.60 -15.05 18.14
CA GLU A 182 20.31 -13.84 18.55
C GLU A 182 19.40 -12.86 19.29
N GLY A 183 18.19 -12.61 18.75
CA GLY A 183 17.20 -11.75 19.39
C GLY A 183 16.75 -12.32 20.75
N LYS A 184 16.61 -13.64 20.88
CA LYS A 184 16.29 -14.30 22.16
C LYS A 184 17.39 -14.13 23.19
N GLU A 185 18.65 -14.24 22.79
CA GLU A 185 19.80 -14.08 23.69
C GLU A 185 20.01 -12.63 24.10
N LYS A 186 19.78 -11.67 23.19
CA LYS A 186 19.88 -10.23 23.49
C LYS A 186 18.74 -9.71 24.36
N PHE A 187 17.52 -10.21 24.15
CA PHE A 187 16.33 -9.77 24.86
C PHE A 187 15.60 -10.96 25.51
N PRO A 188 16.22 -11.63 26.50
CA PRO A 188 15.69 -12.86 27.08
C PRO A 188 14.38 -12.65 27.85
N ASP A 189 14.15 -11.45 28.36
CA ASP A 189 13.01 -11.12 29.22
C ASP A 189 11.88 -10.37 28.48
N LEU A 190 12.06 -10.03 27.20
CA LEU A 190 11.04 -9.33 26.41
C LEU A 190 10.11 -10.32 25.69
N PRO A 191 8.80 -10.03 25.62
CA PRO A 191 7.86 -10.84 24.86
C PRO A 191 8.23 -10.84 23.39
N ARG A 192 8.18 -12.02 22.78
CA ARG A 192 8.53 -12.29 21.38
C ARG A 192 7.32 -12.02 20.51
N VAL A 193 7.35 -10.93 19.77
CA VAL A 193 6.24 -10.45 18.96
C VAL A 193 6.59 -10.57 17.48
N ALA A 194 5.65 -10.99 16.65
CA ALA A 194 5.79 -10.90 15.19
C ALA A 194 4.62 -10.14 14.57
N TYR A 195 4.76 -9.83 13.28
CA TYR A 195 3.69 -9.25 12.48
C TYR A 195 3.26 -10.27 11.44
N VAL A 196 1.97 -10.57 11.37
CA VAL A 196 1.34 -11.35 10.32
C VAL A 196 0.64 -10.37 9.38
N GLN A 197 1.24 -10.10 8.22
CA GLN A 197 0.60 -9.29 7.20
C GLN A 197 -0.12 -10.21 6.21
N MET A 198 -1.44 -10.09 6.15
CA MET A 198 -2.23 -10.72 5.12
C MET A 198 -2.11 -9.89 3.84
N LEU A 199 -1.83 -10.56 2.73
CA LEU A 199 -1.67 -9.93 1.42
C LEU A 199 -2.88 -10.26 0.57
N GLN A 200 -3.47 -9.20 0.02
CA GLN A 200 -4.63 -9.32 -0.84
C GLN A 200 -4.33 -10.21 -2.05
N SER A 201 -4.99 -11.37 -2.11
CA SER A 201 -4.86 -12.36 -3.17
C SER A 201 -6.20 -12.84 -3.76
N GLN A 202 -7.20 -11.96 -3.71
CA GLN A 202 -8.55 -12.11 -4.23
C GLN A 202 -8.90 -11.03 -5.26
N GLY A 203 -7.90 -10.29 -5.75
CA GLY A 203 -8.12 -9.18 -6.67
C GLY A 203 -8.71 -9.65 -7.99
N LEU A 204 -9.60 -8.84 -8.56
CA LEU A 204 -10.31 -9.18 -9.80
C LEU A 204 -9.37 -9.35 -11.00
N LEU A 205 -8.26 -8.62 -11.02
CA LEU A 205 -7.29 -8.66 -12.12
C LEU A 205 -5.96 -9.27 -11.71
N HIS A 206 -5.37 -8.68 -10.69
CA HIS A 206 -4.08 -9.03 -10.16
C HIS A 206 -4.15 -8.89 -8.65
N ASP A 207 -3.11 -9.34 -7.99
CA ASP A 207 -3.01 -9.42 -6.54
C ASP A 207 -1.80 -8.62 -6.05
N THR A 208 -1.55 -8.64 -4.75
CA THR A 208 -0.28 -8.16 -4.18
C THR A 208 0.87 -9.10 -4.60
N TYR A 209 2.05 -8.54 -4.86
CA TYR A 209 3.23 -9.31 -5.28
C TYR A 209 4.33 -9.23 -4.23
N VAL A 210 5.03 -10.35 -4.03
CA VAL A 210 6.18 -10.49 -3.14
C VAL A 210 7.36 -10.97 -3.98
N TYR A 211 8.42 -10.17 -4.08
CA TYR A 211 9.57 -10.45 -4.96
C TYR A 211 9.17 -10.75 -6.42
N GLY A 212 8.12 -10.06 -6.92
CA GLY A 212 7.55 -10.29 -8.25
C GLY A 212 6.72 -11.58 -8.40
N VAL A 213 6.59 -12.37 -7.34
CA VAL A 213 5.70 -13.52 -7.29
C VAL A 213 4.34 -13.09 -6.76
N ASP A 214 3.30 -13.43 -7.49
CA ASP A 214 1.92 -13.25 -7.11
C ASP A 214 1.62 -13.97 -5.77
N ALA A 215 1.15 -13.22 -4.76
CA ALA A 215 0.92 -13.74 -3.39
C ALA A 215 -0.06 -14.91 -3.34
N LYS A 216 -0.96 -15.04 -4.34
CA LYS A 216 -1.87 -16.18 -4.44
C LYS A 216 -1.15 -17.51 -4.65
N LYS A 217 0.11 -17.47 -5.12
CA LYS A 217 0.93 -18.64 -5.45
C LYS A 217 1.89 -19.06 -4.35
N THR A 218 1.94 -18.33 -3.24
CA THR A 218 2.86 -18.61 -2.12
C THR A 218 2.11 -19.27 -0.96
N LEU A 219 2.80 -20.13 -0.21
CA LEU A 219 2.37 -20.46 1.16
C LEU A 219 2.81 -19.33 2.09
N SER A 220 2.25 -19.29 3.31
CA SER A 220 2.71 -18.33 4.31
C SER A 220 4.22 -18.51 4.56
N THR A 221 4.95 -17.41 4.63
CA THR A 221 6.42 -17.41 4.67
C THR A 221 6.94 -16.36 5.63
N LEU A 222 8.22 -16.45 5.96
CA LEU A 222 8.93 -15.47 6.77
C LEU A 222 9.68 -14.49 5.87
N MET A 223 9.73 -13.24 6.33
CA MET A 223 10.58 -12.17 5.81
C MET A 223 11.24 -11.44 6.97
N THR A 224 12.39 -10.85 6.67
CA THR A 224 13.00 -9.81 7.48
C THR A 224 12.13 -8.54 7.35
N PRO A 225 11.75 -7.87 8.45
CA PRO A 225 10.81 -6.75 8.36
C PRO A 225 11.34 -5.56 7.54
N THR A 226 12.65 -5.42 7.38
CA THR A 226 13.27 -4.35 6.57
C THR A 226 13.16 -4.58 5.07
N GLU A 227 12.85 -5.79 4.59
CA GLU A 227 12.75 -6.10 3.16
C GLU A 227 11.63 -5.29 2.47
N ILE A 228 10.54 -5.01 3.18
CA ILE A 228 9.46 -4.16 2.66
C ILE A 228 9.93 -2.73 2.39
N MET A 229 10.96 -2.25 3.09
CA MET A 229 11.51 -0.91 2.91
C MET A 229 12.29 -0.79 1.59
N ASP A 230 12.65 -1.92 0.97
CA ASP A 230 13.24 -1.99 -0.36
C ASP A 230 12.20 -2.36 -1.44
N GLY A 231 10.90 -2.32 -1.12
CA GLY A 231 9.82 -2.61 -2.07
C GLY A 231 9.70 -4.10 -2.40
N ALA A 232 10.05 -4.99 -1.47
CA ALA A 232 9.86 -6.43 -1.66
C ALA A 232 8.38 -6.84 -1.81
N ILE A 233 7.47 -6.01 -1.30
CA ILE A 233 6.01 -6.16 -1.49
C ILE A 233 5.53 -4.95 -2.30
N VAL A 234 4.81 -5.21 -3.39
CA VAL A 234 4.22 -4.16 -4.22
C VAL A 234 2.75 -4.43 -4.47
N SER A 235 1.98 -3.34 -4.53
CA SER A 235 0.55 -3.42 -4.79
C SER A 235 0.32 -3.77 -6.25
N GLY A 236 -0.56 -4.73 -6.46
CA GLY A 236 -1.12 -5.01 -7.78
C GLY A 236 -2.60 -5.28 -7.75
N ASN A 237 -3.19 -5.29 -6.56
CA ASN A 237 -4.56 -5.70 -6.37
C ASN A 237 -5.58 -4.67 -6.88
N CYS A 238 -6.75 -5.21 -7.19
CA CYS A 238 -7.99 -4.46 -7.41
C CYS A 238 -8.91 -4.83 -6.25
N VAL A 239 -9.06 -3.93 -5.28
CA VAL A 239 -10.00 -3.98 -4.14
C VAL A 239 -10.52 -2.58 -3.87
N SER A 240 -11.40 -2.37 -2.87
CA SER A 240 -11.92 -1.04 -2.59
C SER A 240 -10.78 -0.05 -2.36
N ALA A 241 -10.98 1.20 -2.76
CA ALA A 241 -9.90 2.16 -2.72
C ALA A 241 -9.48 2.49 -1.28
N CYS A 242 -10.42 2.47 -0.33
CA CYS A 242 -10.19 2.84 1.07
C CYS A 242 -9.33 1.85 1.85
N ASP A 243 -9.49 0.56 1.59
CA ASP A 243 -8.85 -0.57 2.29
C ASP A 243 -7.72 -1.22 1.47
N LYS A 244 -7.48 -0.71 0.26
CA LYS A 244 -6.28 -1.04 -0.50
C LYS A 244 -5.01 -0.57 0.23
N ASN A 245 -3.96 -1.39 0.18
CA ASN A 245 -2.58 -0.97 0.43
C ASN A 245 -1.90 -0.61 -0.90
N PRO A 246 -1.76 0.68 -1.28
CA PRO A 246 -0.83 1.08 -2.32
C PRO A 246 0.61 0.68 -2.00
N THR A 247 1.46 0.60 -3.02
CA THR A 247 2.89 0.29 -2.85
C THR A 247 3.55 1.22 -1.82
N TYR A 248 3.18 2.50 -1.81
CA TYR A 248 3.60 3.49 -0.81
C TYR A 248 3.34 3.03 0.63
N VAL A 249 2.18 2.42 0.89
CA VAL A 249 1.81 1.92 2.22
C VAL A 249 2.64 0.70 2.59
N HIS A 250 2.84 -0.24 1.66
CA HIS A 250 3.74 -1.38 1.91
C HIS A 250 5.18 -0.91 2.19
N GLU A 251 5.67 0.06 1.44
CA GLU A 251 7.00 0.66 1.62
C GLU A 251 7.15 1.39 2.98
N ASN A 252 6.05 1.86 3.56
CA ASN A 252 5.99 2.66 4.79
C ASN A 252 5.05 2.04 5.84
N ASN A 253 4.98 0.70 5.93
CA ASN A 253 3.99 0.00 6.74
C ASN A 253 4.10 0.42 8.23
N PRO A 254 3.10 1.12 8.80
CA PRO A 254 3.19 1.69 10.15
C PRO A 254 3.39 0.63 11.22
N VAL A 255 2.76 -0.54 11.08
CA VAL A 255 2.91 -1.64 12.04
C VAL A 255 4.38 -2.05 12.17
N ILE A 256 5.12 -2.10 11.06
CA ILE A 256 6.55 -2.44 11.09
C ILE A 256 7.37 -1.32 11.72
N HIS A 257 7.07 -0.05 11.41
CA HIS A 257 7.76 1.08 12.02
C HIS A 257 7.55 1.12 13.54
N ASP A 258 6.32 0.98 14.01
CA ASP A 258 5.97 1.01 15.43
C ASP A 258 6.56 -0.19 16.18
N LEU A 259 6.55 -1.39 15.57
CA LEU A 259 7.21 -2.57 16.14
C LEU A 259 8.73 -2.38 16.26
N PHE A 260 9.38 -1.71 15.31
CA PHE A 260 10.80 -1.35 15.44
C PHE A 260 11.04 -0.28 16.51
N GLU A 261 10.12 0.66 16.70
CA GLU A 261 10.22 1.65 17.77
C GLU A 261 10.16 1.00 19.15
N GLU A 262 9.39 -0.07 19.32
CA GLU A 262 9.26 -0.81 20.58
C GLU A 262 10.23 -2.00 20.73
N HIS A 263 10.90 -2.42 19.64
CA HIS A 263 11.87 -3.50 19.63
C HIS A 263 13.05 -3.22 20.57
N GLY A 264 13.34 -4.18 21.45
CA GLY A 264 14.38 -4.06 22.48
C GLY A 264 14.02 -3.18 23.68
N LYS A 265 12.82 -2.58 23.70
CA LYS A 265 12.30 -1.77 24.82
C LYS A 265 11.21 -2.51 25.58
N THR A 266 10.12 -2.84 24.89
CA THR A 266 8.94 -3.49 25.48
C THR A 266 8.66 -4.84 24.83
N ILE A 267 9.15 -5.07 23.61
CA ILE A 267 8.99 -6.30 22.85
C ILE A 267 10.29 -6.69 22.16
N ASN A 268 10.40 -7.97 21.81
CA ASN A 268 11.37 -8.49 20.85
C ASN A 268 10.64 -8.78 19.53
N PHE A 269 10.64 -7.82 18.60
CA PHE A 269 10.13 -8.02 17.25
C PHE A 269 10.97 -9.07 16.48
N VAL A 270 10.40 -10.27 16.29
CA VAL A 270 11.12 -11.47 15.81
C VAL A 270 11.21 -11.53 14.29
N CYS A 271 10.08 -11.33 13.60
CA CYS A 271 10.02 -11.46 12.14
C CYS A 271 8.72 -10.88 11.59
N HIS A 272 8.68 -10.79 10.26
CA HIS A 272 7.48 -10.49 9.49
C HIS A 272 7.01 -11.79 8.82
N ILE A 273 5.79 -12.22 9.11
CA ILE A 273 5.12 -13.38 8.53
C ILE A 273 4.17 -12.86 7.45
N LEU A 274 4.35 -13.31 6.22
CA LEU A 274 3.38 -13.08 5.16
C LEU A 274 2.42 -14.25 5.07
N THR A 275 1.14 -13.94 4.90
CA THR A 275 0.11 -14.92 4.55
C THR A 275 -0.74 -14.35 3.42
N ASN A 276 -1.42 -15.22 2.67
CA ASN A 276 -2.29 -14.78 1.59
C ASN A 276 -3.76 -14.94 1.97
N GLU A 277 -4.60 -14.15 1.29
CA GLU A 277 -6.05 -14.13 1.45
C GLU A 277 -6.66 -14.75 0.20
N ASN A 278 -7.01 -16.03 0.22
CA ASN A 278 -7.54 -16.70 -0.98
C ASN A 278 -9.07 -16.75 -0.96
N VAL A 279 -9.67 -16.83 -2.15
CA VAL A 279 -11.13 -16.88 -2.28
C VAL A 279 -11.71 -18.18 -1.70
N TYR A 280 -11.07 -19.32 -1.96
CA TYR A 280 -11.61 -20.64 -1.62
C TYR A 280 -11.26 -21.07 -0.20
N LEU A 281 -12.24 -21.63 0.51
CA LEU A 281 -12.11 -22.09 1.89
C LEU A 281 -10.89 -23.01 2.13
N ALA A 282 -10.63 -23.95 1.22
CA ALA A 282 -9.50 -24.87 1.37
C ALA A 282 -8.14 -24.15 1.36
N ASP A 283 -8.04 -23.04 0.61
CA ASP A 283 -6.84 -22.23 0.57
C ASP A 283 -6.74 -21.35 1.83
N LYS A 284 -7.84 -20.74 2.29
CA LYS A 284 -7.90 -20.02 3.59
C LYS A 284 -7.45 -20.90 4.74
N MET A 285 -7.92 -22.16 4.77
CA MET A 285 -7.51 -23.14 5.76
C MET A 285 -6.02 -23.44 5.68
N ARG A 286 -5.49 -23.62 4.47
CA ARG A 286 -4.07 -23.92 4.24
C ARG A 286 -3.16 -22.78 4.70
N SER A 287 -3.46 -21.55 4.32
CA SER A 287 -2.65 -20.39 4.72
C SER A 287 -2.72 -20.16 6.22
N SER A 288 -3.91 -20.17 6.82
CA SER A 288 -4.05 -19.99 8.28
C SER A 288 -3.45 -21.14 9.12
N ASP A 289 -3.54 -22.40 8.67
CA ASP A 289 -2.85 -23.53 9.32
C ASP A 289 -1.33 -23.34 9.30
N TRP A 290 -0.79 -22.87 8.17
CA TRP A 290 0.64 -22.64 8.02
C TRP A 290 1.12 -21.46 8.85
N THR A 291 0.36 -20.36 8.90
CA THR A 291 0.63 -19.19 9.73
C THR A 291 0.65 -19.55 11.22
N ALA A 292 -0.37 -20.25 11.73
CA ALA A 292 -0.42 -20.69 13.13
C ALA A 292 0.76 -21.61 13.48
N LYS A 293 1.09 -22.56 12.58
CA LYS A 293 2.27 -23.41 12.72
C LYS A 293 3.57 -22.60 12.79
N LEU A 294 3.74 -21.58 11.95
CA LEU A 294 4.93 -20.70 11.99
C LEU A 294 5.02 -19.94 13.31
N CYS A 295 3.88 -19.41 13.81
CA CYS A 295 3.83 -18.70 15.08
C CYS A 295 4.26 -19.60 16.25
N ARG A 296 3.73 -20.84 16.31
CA ARG A 296 4.14 -21.84 17.29
C ARG A 296 5.60 -22.28 17.12
N PHE A 297 6.05 -22.49 15.88
CA PHE A 297 7.41 -22.95 15.57
C PHE A 297 8.48 -21.95 16.01
N LEU A 298 8.17 -20.65 15.96
CA LEU A 298 9.06 -19.58 16.39
C LEU A 298 8.97 -19.28 17.90
N ASP A 299 8.11 -20.00 18.64
CA ASP A 299 7.77 -19.74 20.04
C ASP A 299 7.47 -18.25 20.26
N LEU A 300 6.49 -17.71 19.52
CA LEU A 300 6.02 -16.33 19.70
C LEU A 300 5.08 -16.23 20.90
N ASP A 301 5.12 -15.09 21.58
CA ASP A 301 4.19 -14.77 22.68
C ASP A 301 2.94 -14.05 22.16
N ALA A 302 3.10 -13.23 21.12
CA ALA A 302 1.99 -12.52 20.48
C ALA A 302 2.27 -12.21 19.01
N VAL A 303 1.20 -11.93 18.25
CA VAL A 303 1.28 -11.39 16.90
C VAL A 303 0.28 -10.26 16.70
N ILE A 304 0.68 -9.28 15.88
CA ILE A 304 -0.26 -8.34 15.25
C ILE A 304 -0.66 -8.94 13.91
N VAL A 305 -1.94 -8.94 13.55
CA VAL A 305 -2.44 -9.41 12.26
C VAL A 305 -3.16 -8.27 11.55
N SER A 306 -2.71 -7.85 10.38
CA SER A 306 -3.43 -6.89 9.54
C SER A 306 -4.02 -7.60 8.32
N GLN A 307 -5.28 -7.30 7.99
CA GLN A 307 -5.87 -7.68 6.72
C GLN A 307 -5.59 -6.66 5.61
N GLU A 308 -5.98 -6.97 4.38
CA GLU A 308 -6.12 -5.97 3.31
C GLU A 308 -7.44 -6.21 2.55
N GLY A 309 -8.37 -5.26 2.62
CA GLY A 309 -9.69 -5.42 2.02
C GLY A 309 -10.71 -6.02 2.98
N PHE A 310 -11.94 -6.19 2.49
CA PHE A 310 -13.11 -6.41 3.34
C PHE A 310 -14.03 -7.54 2.88
N GLY A 311 -14.84 -8.05 3.80
CA GLY A 311 -15.85 -9.07 3.52
C GLY A 311 -15.25 -10.46 3.48
N ASN A 312 -14.77 -10.93 2.33
CA ASN A 312 -14.19 -12.29 2.25
C ASN A 312 -12.83 -12.41 2.96
N PRO A 313 -11.92 -11.40 2.93
CA PRO A 313 -10.75 -11.32 3.80
C PRO A 313 -11.05 -11.38 5.31
N ASP A 314 -12.20 -10.87 5.78
CA ASP A 314 -12.57 -10.93 7.21
C ASP A 314 -12.58 -12.39 7.71
N THR A 315 -13.03 -13.33 6.88
CA THR A 315 -12.99 -14.77 7.21
C THR A 315 -11.55 -15.30 7.33
N ASP A 316 -10.62 -14.82 6.49
CA ASP A 316 -9.19 -15.16 6.62
C ASP A 316 -8.61 -14.59 7.93
N LEU A 317 -8.97 -13.35 8.28
CA LEU A 317 -8.50 -12.67 9.47
C LEU A 317 -8.94 -13.42 10.73
N ILE A 318 -10.24 -13.70 10.85
CA ILE A 318 -10.79 -14.45 11.97
C ILE A 318 -10.25 -15.88 12.01
N MET A 319 -10.04 -16.54 10.87
CA MET A 319 -9.47 -17.88 10.83
C MET A 319 -8.00 -17.91 11.28
N ASN A 320 -7.18 -16.94 10.86
CA ASN A 320 -5.81 -16.79 11.37
C ASN A 320 -5.84 -16.57 12.88
N THR A 321 -6.66 -15.63 13.36
CA THR A 321 -6.81 -15.29 14.78
C THR A 321 -7.06 -16.54 15.63
N LYS A 322 -8.15 -17.27 15.32
CA LYS A 322 -8.55 -18.47 16.06
C LYS A 322 -7.47 -19.54 16.11
N LYS A 323 -6.79 -19.79 14.98
CA LYS A 323 -5.78 -20.85 14.90
C LYS A 323 -4.49 -20.47 15.60
N ILE A 324 -4.10 -19.20 15.53
CA ILE A 324 -2.92 -18.69 16.24
C ILE A 324 -3.17 -18.71 17.76
N GLU A 325 -4.34 -18.26 18.21
CA GLU A 325 -4.73 -18.33 19.63
C GLU A 325 -4.80 -19.76 20.16
N ALA A 326 -5.26 -20.72 19.33
CA ALA A 326 -5.29 -22.14 19.70
C ALA A 326 -3.90 -22.74 19.95
N GLU A 327 -2.84 -22.14 19.40
CA GLU A 327 -1.43 -22.50 19.66
C GLU A 327 -0.85 -21.80 20.91
N GLY A 328 -1.66 -21.02 21.62
CA GLY A 328 -1.28 -20.26 22.82
C GLY A 328 -0.56 -18.94 22.54
N VAL A 329 -0.62 -18.44 21.29
CA VAL A 329 -0.03 -17.16 20.88
C VAL A 329 -1.11 -16.09 20.84
N LYS A 330 -0.92 -14.98 21.56
CA LYS A 330 -1.92 -13.90 21.61
C LYS A 330 -2.04 -13.17 20.29
N THR A 331 -3.22 -12.69 19.95
CA THR A 331 -3.45 -11.95 18.70
C THR A 331 -4.03 -10.57 18.96
N VAL A 332 -3.52 -9.56 18.25
CA VAL A 332 -4.19 -8.27 18.05
C VAL A 332 -4.46 -8.13 16.56
N ILE A 333 -5.70 -7.87 16.18
CA ILE A 333 -6.06 -7.71 14.76
C ILE A 333 -6.29 -6.25 14.41
N ILE A 334 -5.89 -5.87 13.19
CA ILE A 334 -6.17 -4.57 12.57
C ILE A 334 -7.04 -4.83 11.34
N THR A 335 -8.19 -4.17 11.29
CA THR A 335 -9.22 -4.31 10.26
C THR A 335 -9.88 -2.95 10.02
N ASP A 336 -10.84 -2.87 9.11
CA ASP A 336 -11.74 -1.73 8.97
C ASP A 336 -13.20 -2.14 9.20
N GLU A 337 -14.12 -1.19 9.05
CA GLU A 337 -15.53 -1.44 9.32
C GLU A 337 -16.40 -1.16 8.10
N TYR A 338 -17.26 -2.13 7.79
CA TYR A 338 -18.33 -1.99 6.81
C TYR A 338 -19.69 -2.01 7.51
N ALA A 339 -19.93 -1.01 8.36
CA ALA A 339 -21.09 -0.93 9.25
C ALA A 339 -22.34 -0.32 8.59
N GLY A 340 -22.31 -0.08 7.28
CA GLY A 340 -23.36 0.63 6.55
C GLY A 340 -23.40 2.13 6.88
N ARG A 341 -24.20 2.89 6.10
CA ARG A 341 -24.26 4.36 6.18
C ARG A 341 -24.75 4.90 7.53
N ASP A 342 -25.49 4.10 8.29
CA ASP A 342 -25.98 4.49 9.61
C ASP A 342 -25.13 3.92 10.76
N GLY A 343 -24.06 3.18 10.44
CA GLY A 343 -23.13 2.58 11.39
C GLY A 343 -23.71 1.45 12.23
N LYS A 344 -24.83 0.84 11.83
CA LYS A 344 -25.55 -0.18 12.62
C LYS A 344 -25.48 -1.60 12.06
N SER A 345 -24.91 -1.77 10.87
CA SER A 345 -24.71 -3.10 10.30
C SER A 345 -23.58 -3.82 11.04
N GLN A 346 -23.56 -5.15 10.93
CA GLN A 346 -22.42 -5.92 11.42
C GLN A 346 -21.18 -5.53 10.61
N SER A 347 -20.16 -4.98 11.27
CA SER A 347 -18.99 -4.38 10.60
C SER A 347 -18.12 -5.38 9.85
N LEU A 348 -18.00 -6.61 10.36
CA LEU A 348 -17.19 -7.70 9.78
C LEU A 348 -18.08 -8.85 9.32
N ALA A 349 -17.73 -9.48 8.20
CA ALA A 349 -18.48 -10.62 7.68
C ALA A 349 -18.34 -11.90 8.55
N ASP A 350 -17.27 -12.01 9.33
CA ASP A 350 -17.02 -13.10 10.27
C ASP A 350 -16.61 -12.55 11.64
N SER A 351 -16.82 -13.32 12.71
CA SER A 351 -16.41 -12.96 14.07
C SER A 351 -16.23 -14.20 14.94
N ASP A 352 -15.35 -14.12 15.93
CA ASP A 352 -15.13 -15.18 16.90
C ASP A 352 -14.70 -14.62 18.26
N PRO A 353 -15.07 -15.25 19.39
CA PRO A 353 -14.64 -14.81 20.71
C PRO A 353 -13.11 -14.72 20.93
N ALA A 354 -12.31 -15.44 20.12
CA ALA A 354 -10.85 -15.31 20.13
C ALA A 354 -10.35 -13.96 19.58
N ALA A 355 -11.16 -13.26 18.79
CA ALA A 355 -10.85 -11.91 18.31
C ALA A 355 -11.29 -10.86 19.34
N ASP A 356 -10.66 -10.85 20.51
CA ASP A 356 -11.03 -9.96 21.64
C ASP A 356 -10.20 -8.67 21.72
N ALA A 357 -9.16 -8.54 20.88
CA ALA A 357 -8.33 -7.34 20.73
C ALA A 357 -8.32 -6.86 19.27
N VAL A 358 -9.21 -5.91 18.96
CA VAL A 358 -9.46 -5.42 17.60
C VAL A 358 -9.17 -3.92 17.51
N VAL A 359 -8.39 -3.51 16.51
CA VAL A 359 -8.14 -2.13 16.12
C VAL A 359 -8.80 -1.89 14.77
N THR A 360 -9.51 -0.77 14.64
CA THR A 360 -10.23 -0.39 13.43
C THR A 360 -9.57 0.79 12.72
N GLY A 361 -9.44 0.71 11.39
CA GLY A 361 -9.05 1.80 10.50
C GLY A 361 -10.17 2.79 10.17
N GLY A 362 -11.39 2.53 10.64
CA GLY A 362 -12.58 3.39 10.47
C GLY A 362 -13.69 2.74 9.63
N ASN A 363 -14.86 3.41 9.57
CA ASN A 363 -16.01 2.97 8.77
C ASN A 363 -15.91 3.43 7.32
N ALA A 364 -15.91 2.50 6.37
CA ALA A 364 -15.83 2.77 4.95
C ALA A 364 -17.15 3.28 4.33
N ASN A 365 -18.29 3.07 5.00
CA ASN A 365 -19.62 3.37 4.44
C ASN A 365 -20.18 4.76 4.76
N GLU A 366 -19.44 5.62 5.45
CA GLU A 366 -19.91 6.98 5.73
C GLU A 366 -20.15 7.72 4.41
N LEU A 367 -21.33 8.32 4.27
CA LEU A 367 -21.71 9.04 3.07
C LEU A 367 -21.14 10.47 3.10
N ILE A 368 -20.37 10.82 2.09
CA ILE A 368 -19.71 12.12 1.96
C ILE A 368 -20.10 12.82 0.66
N HIS A 369 -20.08 14.15 0.71
CA HIS A 369 -20.27 15.00 -0.46
C HIS A 369 -18.94 15.63 -0.86
N LEU A 370 -18.45 15.27 -2.04
CA LEU A 370 -17.21 15.81 -2.59
C LEU A 370 -17.53 16.94 -3.58
N PRO A 371 -17.01 18.16 -3.38
CA PRO A 371 -17.29 19.26 -4.30
C PRO A 371 -16.70 18.99 -5.69
N LYS A 372 -17.21 19.73 -6.69
CA LYS A 372 -16.52 19.86 -7.97
C LYS A 372 -15.19 20.58 -7.75
N LEU A 373 -14.11 20.04 -8.30
CA LEU A 373 -12.80 20.67 -8.31
C LEU A 373 -12.46 21.21 -9.70
N ASP A 374 -11.68 22.29 -9.76
CA ASP A 374 -11.28 22.98 -11.00
C ASP A 374 -10.58 22.07 -12.02
N LYS A 375 -9.78 21.10 -11.56
CA LYS A 375 -8.99 20.21 -12.41
C LYS A 375 -9.20 18.75 -12.04
N VAL A 376 -9.32 17.90 -13.07
CA VAL A 376 -9.30 16.44 -12.95
C VAL A 376 -8.07 15.92 -13.70
N ILE A 377 -7.23 15.14 -13.03
CA ILE A 377 -6.15 14.38 -13.65
C ILE A 377 -6.62 12.92 -13.77
N GLY A 378 -6.67 12.42 -15.00
CA GLY A 378 -7.30 11.13 -15.34
C GLY A 378 -8.69 11.33 -15.97
N THR A 379 -9.71 10.60 -15.51
CA THR A 379 -11.08 10.67 -16.05
C THR A 379 -12.15 10.41 -14.98
N LEU A 380 -13.31 11.05 -15.13
CA LEU A 380 -14.50 10.81 -14.30
C LEU A 380 -15.39 9.68 -14.84
N ASP A 381 -15.08 9.08 -15.98
CA ASP A 381 -15.97 8.13 -16.68
C ASP A 381 -16.44 6.94 -15.83
N TYR A 382 -15.70 6.61 -14.75
CA TYR A 382 -15.93 5.45 -13.90
C TYR A 382 -16.48 5.77 -12.51
N VAL A 383 -16.59 7.05 -12.12
CA VAL A 383 -16.93 7.42 -10.73
C VAL A 383 -18.30 6.94 -10.28
N ASN A 384 -19.23 6.68 -11.21
CA ASN A 384 -20.56 6.16 -10.91
C ASN A 384 -20.59 4.64 -10.66
N VAL A 385 -19.51 3.92 -10.95
CA VAL A 385 -19.48 2.45 -10.89
C VAL A 385 -18.40 1.90 -9.98
N ILE A 386 -17.57 2.75 -9.36
CA ILE A 386 -16.59 2.28 -8.38
C ILE A 386 -17.25 1.85 -7.06
N ALA A 387 -16.58 0.98 -6.29
CA ALA A 387 -17.03 0.59 -4.96
C ALA A 387 -17.22 1.82 -4.06
N GLY A 388 -18.35 1.90 -3.34
CA GLY A 388 -18.76 3.08 -2.58
C GLY A 388 -19.58 4.11 -3.38
N ALA A 389 -19.75 3.91 -4.68
CA ALA A 389 -20.52 4.79 -5.55
C ALA A 389 -21.85 4.16 -6.00
N SER A 390 -22.63 4.94 -6.75
CA SER A 390 -23.90 4.59 -7.40
C SER A 390 -24.07 5.26 -8.77
N ASP A 391 -25.09 4.85 -9.52
CA ASP A 391 -25.48 5.47 -10.80
C ASP A 391 -25.85 6.96 -10.68
N LYS A 392 -26.06 7.45 -9.45
CA LYS A 392 -26.38 8.84 -9.12
C LYS A 392 -25.23 9.58 -8.44
N THR A 393 -24.00 9.07 -8.51
CA THR A 393 -22.85 9.66 -7.83
C THR A 393 -22.52 11.04 -8.36
N LEU A 394 -22.25 11.14 -9.68
CA LEU A 394 -21.93 12.39 -10.34
C LEU A 394 -23.20 13.25 -10.49
N GLN A 395 -23.22 14.38 -9.78
CA GLN A 395 -24.31 15.35 -9.81
C GLN A 395 -24.23 16.28 -11.03
N GLU A 396 -25.33 16.95 -11.34
CA GLU A 396 -25.41 17.92 -12.46
C GLU A 396 -24.43 19.09 -12.31
N ASP A 397 -24.10 19.48 -11.07
CA ASP A 397 -23.13 20.55 -10.78
C ASP A 397 -21.66 20.07 -10.80
N GLY A 398 -21.43 18.77 -11.02
CA GLY A 398 -20.13 18.11 -11.05
C GLY A 398 -19.57 17.69 -9.69
N SER A 399 -20.33 17.86 -8.60
CA SER A 399 -20.02 17.26 -7.30
C SER A 399 -20.28 15.74 -7.31
N LEU A 400 -19.76 15.03 -6.30
CA LEU A 400 -19.98 13.60 -6.11
C LEU A 400 -20.65 13.33 -4.75
N GLU A 401 -21.63 12.42 -4.73
CA GLU A 401 -22.19 11.84 -3.52
C GLU A 401 -21.79 10.36 -3.46
N VAL A 402 -20.92 10.02 -2.50
CA VAL A 402 -20.19 8.74 -2.43
C VAL A 402 -19.98 8.32 -0.99
N GLU A 403 -19.72 7.04 -0.76
CA GLU A 403 -19.18 6.56 0.51
C GLU A 403 -17.66 6.81 0.58
N ILE A 404 -17.10 6.93 1.79
CA ILE A 404 -15.64 7.05 2.01
C ILE A 404 -14.87 5.95 1.27
N GLN A 405 -15.48 4.79 1.04
CA GLN A 405 -14.94 3.66 0.29
C GLN A 405 -14.24 4.02 -1.05
N VAL A 406 -14.63 5.13 -1.70
CA VAL A 406 -13.99 5.59 -2.95
C VAL A 406 -12.61 6.25 -2.73
N MET A 407 -12.28 6.66 -1.50
CA MET A 407 -11.11 7.47 -1.19
C MET A 407 -9.88 6.59 -0.98
N THR A 408 -8.83 6.81 -1.77
CA THR A 408 -7.62 5.95 -1.73
C THR A 408 -6.95 5.96 -0.34
N GLY A 409 -6.88 4.79 0.30
CA GLY A 409 -6.21 4.55 1.59
C GLY A 409 -6.94 5.09 2.83
N ALA A 410 -8.24 5.37 2.74
CA ALA A 410 -8.99 6.04 3.81
C ALA A 410 -9.26 5.19 5.05
N THR A 411 -9.45 3.88 4.91
CA THR A 411 -9.70 2.96 6.04
C THR A 411 -8.64 1.86 6.14
N ASN A 412 -7.51 2.08 5.49
CA ASN A 412 -6.41 1.13 5.40
C ASN A 412 -6.03 0.45 6.73
N GLU A 413 -5.95 -0.88 6.70
CA GLU A 413 -5.83 -1.75 7.87
C GLU A 413 -4.39 -1.97 8.34
N THR A 414 -3.44 -1.14 7.86
CA THR A 414 -2.12 -1.01 8.48
C THR A 414 -2.03 0.20 9.41
N GLY A 415 -3.10 1.01 9.50
CA GLY A 415 -3.11 2.25 10.28
C GLY A 415 -2.42 3.43 9.59
N PHE A 416 -2.16 3.34 8.28
CA PHE A 416 -1.54 4.42 7.50
C PHE A 416 -2.53 5.58 7.23
N SER A 417 -3.83 5.33 7.43
CA SER A 417 -4.89 6.30 7.19
C SER A 417 -4.85 7.47 8.20
N VAL A 418 -5.71 8.45 7.95
CA VAL A 418 -5.84 9.67 8.76
C VAL A 418 -6.96 9.57 9.80
N LEU A 419 -7.74 8.48 9.77
CA LEU A 419 -8.85 8.27 10.67
C LEU A 419 -8.36 7.74 12.02
N SER A 420 -8.93 8.27 13.11
CA SER A 420 -8.70 7.77 14.46
C SER A 420 -9.92 8.07 15.33
N ALA A 421 -10.24 7.16 16.26
CA ALA A 421 -11.19 7.45 17.32
C ALA A 421 -10.51 8.41 18.32
N ARG A 422 -10.93 9.68 18.35
CA ARG A 422 -10.48 10.66 19.35
C ARG A 422 -11.59 11.07 20.29
#